data_AF-M6JVJ0-F1
#
_entry.id   AF-M6JVJ0-F1
#
_cell.length_a   1.000
_cell.length_b   1.000
_cell.length_c   1.000
_cell.angle_alpha   90.00
_cell.angle_beta   90.00
_cell.angle_gamma   90.00
#
_symmetry.space_group_name_H-M   'P 1'
#
loop_
_entity.id
_entity.type
_entity.pdbx_description
1 polymer ?
#
loop_
_entity_poly.entity_id
_entity_poly.type
_entity_poly.pdbx_seq_one_letter_code
_entity_poly.pdbx_strand_id
1 'polypeptide(L)'
;MAITLSGANVHDKHNVKETLNSILIFSGRRKKKPKHLCLDKGYDFKDTEKLIRRRNIRPHIRRRGEKPLIGKHKGKPRRWVAERTNSWHNRFRAILIRWERKSENYMASLYLASTIIVFNFFNR
;
A
#
# COMPACT_ATOMS: atom_id res chain seq x y z
N MET A 1 -5.60 2.00 7.32
CA MET A 1 -4.34 1.75 6.59
C MET A 1 -4.04 0.26 6.63
N ALA A 2 -3.23 -0.27 5.71
CA ALA A 2 -2.76 -1.66 5.73
C ALA A 2 -1.25 -1.65 5.46
N ILE A 3 -0.47 -2.39 6.25
CA ILE A 3 1.00 -2.37 6.23
C ILE A 3 1.47 -3.83 6.30
N THR A 4 2.53 -4.14 5.57
CA THR A 4 3.22 -5.44 5.62
C THR A 4 4.71 -5.17 5.50
N LEU A 5 5.50 -5.83 6.33
CA LEU A 5 6.96 -5.81 6.24
C LEU A 5 7.45 -6.97 5.39
N SER A 6 8.45 -6.71 4.56
CA SER A 6 9.18 -7.74 3.82
C SER A 6 10.68 -7.49 3.89
N GLY A 7 11.46 -8.51 3.51
CA GLY A 7 12.88 -8.33 3.23
C GLY A 7 13.11 -7.35 2.06
N ALA A 8 14.28 -6.73 2.02
CA ALA A 8 14.63 -5.74 1.00
C ALA A 8 14.69 -6.33 -0.42
N ASN A 9 15.10 -7.60 -0.55
CA ASN A 9 15.26 -8.30 -1.82
C ASN A 9 14.11 -9.29 -2.12
N VAL A 10 12.91 -9.00 -1.62
CA VAL A 10 11.72 -9.80 -1.90
C VAL A 10 10.89 -9.10 -2.96
N HIS A 11 10.49 -9.83 -4.01
CA HIS A 11 9.62 -9.24 -5.01
C HIS A 11 8.27 -8.89 -4.39
N ASP A 12 7.91 -7.60 -4.47
CA ASP A 12 6.67 -7.01 -3.97
C ASP A 12 5.38 -7.78 -4.29
N LYS A 13 5.33 -8.52 -5.40
CA LYS A 13 4.15 -9.30 -5.80
C LYS A 13 3.75 -10.32 -4.71
N HIS A 14 4.72 -10.83 -3.95
CA HIS A 14 4.48 -11.79 -2.88
C HIS A 14 3.78 -11.17 -1.68
N ASN A 15 3.94 -9.86 -1.47
CA ASN A 15 3.39 -9.15 -0.33
C ASN A 15 1.91 -8.77 -0.52
N VAL A 16 1.41 -8.71 -1.76
CA VAL A 16 0.03 -8.28 -2.07
C VAL A 16 -1.02 -9.03 -1.24
N LYS A 17 -0.84 -10.34 -1.08
CA LYS A 17 -1.74 -11.18 -0.29
C LYS A 17 -1.81 -10.69 1.15
N GLU A 18 -0.65 -10.48 1.74
CA GLU A 18 -0.52 -10.17 3.15
C GLU A 18 -0.90 -8.73 3.45
N THR A 19 -0.55 -7.79 2.57
CA THR A 19 -0.99 -6.39 2.67
C THR A 19 -2.50 -6.27 2.60
N LEU A 20 -3.17 -7.06 1.76
CA LEU A 20 -4.64 -7.09 1.73
C LEU A 20 -5.25 -7.74 2.98
N ASN A 21 -4.54 -8.66 3.63
CA ASN A 21 -4.99 -9.29 4.87
C ASN A 21 -4.82 -8.36 6.08
N SER A 22 -3.82 -7.48 6.05
CA SER A 22 -3.50 -6.51 7.12
C SER A 22 -4.39 -5.26 7.12
N ILE A 23 -5.45 -5.23 6.30
CA ILE A 23 -6.46 -4.16 6.37
C ILE A 23 -7.14 -4.19 7.75
N LEU A 24 -6.99 -3.08 8.48
CA LEU A 24 -7.51 -2.89 9.84
C LEU A 24 -8.87 -2.18 9.90
N ILE A 25 -9.50 -1.90 8.76
CA ILE A 25 -10.79 -1.20 8.74
C ILE A 25 -11.92 -2.23 8.77
N PHE A 26 -12.87 -2.07 9.67
CA PHE A 26 -14.03 -2.95 9.83
C PHE A 26 -15.35 -2.21 9.60
N SER A 27 -16.37 -2.95 9.19
CA SER A 27 -17.78 -2.54 9.13
C SER A 27 -18.57 -3.63 9.87
N GLY A 28 -18.94 -3.34 11.12
CA GLY A 28 -19.39 -4.37 12.07
C GLY A 28 -18.32 -5.45 12.26
N ARG A 29 -18.71 -6.73 12.17
CA ARG A 29 -17.79 -7.89 12.31
C ARG A 29 -16.94 -8.18 11.06
N ARG A 30 -17.15 -7.47 9.94
CA ARG A 30 -16.46 -7.78 8.66
C ARG A 30 -15.39 -6.75 8.35
N LYS A 31 -14.21 -7.20 7.93
CA LYS A 31 -13.17 -6.31 7.37
C LYS A 31 -13.70 -5.60 6.12
N LYS A 32 -13.64 -4.28 6.10
CA LYS A 32 -13.97 -3.45 4.95
C LYS A 32 -12.88 -3.63 3.90
N LYS A 33 -13.27 -4.10 2.71
CA LYS A 33 -12.35 -4.33 1.59
C LYS A 33 -12.47 -3.20 0.55
N PRO A 34 -11.38 -2.77 -0.08
CA PRO A 34 -11.46 -1.81 -1.17
C PRO A 34 -12.15 -2.45 -2.39
N LYS A 35 -13.01 -1.70 -3.08
CA LYS A 35 -13.62 -2.17 -4.34
C LYS A 35 -12.64 -2.16 -5.52
N HIS A 36 -11.64 -1.29 -5.45
CA HIS A 36 -10.64 -1.06 -6.49
C HIS A 36 -9.25 -1.00 -5.87
N LEU A 37 -8.26 -1.57 -6.55
CA LEU A 37 -6.87 -1.55 -6.13
C LEU A 37 -6.00 -1.08 -7.29
N CYS A 38 -5.34 0.06 -7.14
CA CYS A 38 -4.36 0.56 -8.10
C CYS A 38 -2.98 0.02 -7.74
N LEU A 39 -2.29 -0.61 -8.69
CA LEU A 39 -0.94 -1.12 -8.53
C LEU A 39 -0.03 -0.60 -9.63
N ASP A 40 1.27 -0.61 -9.34
CA ASP A 40 2.28 -0.31 -10.35
C ASP A 40 2.37 -1.42 -11.41
N LYS A 41 2.90 -1.09 -12.58
CA LYS A 41 3.30 -1.97 -13.68
C LYS A 41 4.23 -3.11 -13.21
N GLY A 42 5.00 -2.88 -12.13
CA GLY A 42 5.78 -3.92 -11.47
C GLY A 42 4.94 -5.13 -11.00
N TYR A 43 3.65 -4.95 -10.74
CA TYR A 43 2.71 -5.99 -10.30
C TYR A 43 1.96 -6.69 -11.44
N ASP A 44 2.35 -6.47 -12.70
CA ASP A 44 1.73 -7.11 -13.87
C ASP A 44 2.07 -8.60 -13.94
N PHE A 45 1.41 -9.39 -13.09
CA PHE A 45 1.48 -10.84 -13.04
C PHE A 45 0.09 -11.46 -12.97
N LYS A 46 -0.12 -12.54 -13.73
CA LYS A 46 -1.41 -13.25 -13.80
C LYS A 46 -1.85 -13.81 -12.44
N ASP A 47 -0.91 -14.32 -11.64
CA ASP A 47 -1.15 -14.85 -10.29
C ASP A 47 -1.69 -13.77 -9.34
N THR A 48 -1.07 -12.59 -9.37
CA THR A 48 -1.39 -11.42 -8.57
C THR A 48 -2.76 -10.88 -8.93
N GLU A 49 -3.04 -10.73 -10.23
CA GLU A 49 -4.35 -10.30 -10.69
C GLU A 49 -5.46 -11.29 -10.29
N LYS A 50 -5.23 -12.59 -10.46
CA LYS A 50 -6.16 -13.65 -10.05
C LYS A 50 -6.42 -13.60 -8.53
N LEU A 51 -5.38 -13.37 -7.74
CA LEU A 51 -5.45 -13.25 -6.28
C LEU A 51 -6.29 -12.05 -5.82
N ILE A 52 -6.21 -10.92 -6.52
CA ILE A 52 -6.98 -9.71 -6.23
C ILE A 52 -8.45 -9.90 -6.65
N ARG A 53 -8.69 -10.44 -7.85
CA ARG A 53 -10.05 -10.71 -8.36
C ARG A 53 -10.81 -11.71 -7.49
N ARG A 54 -10.16 -12.77 -7.00
CA ARG A 54 -10.75 -13.73 -6.04
C ARG A 54 -11.25 -13.09 -4.74
N ARG A 55 -10.72 -11.91 -4.38
CA ARG A 55 -11.17 -11.15 -3.20
C ARG A 55 -12.32 -10.19 -3.52
N ASN A 56 -12.89 -10.24 -4.72
CA ASN A 56 -13.88 -9.27 -5.24
C ASN A 56 -13.36 -7.83 -5.28
N ILE A 57 -12.07 -7.67 -5.56
CA ILE A 57 -11.41 -6.38 -5.73
C ILE A 57 -11.07 -6.22 -7.21
N ARG A 58 -11.36 -5.05 -7.80
CA ARG A 58 -11.01 -4.75 -9.20
C ARG A 58 -9.56 -4.23 -9.27
N PRO A 59 -8.61 -4.98 -9.86
CA PRO A 59 -7.24 -4.50 -10.04
C PRO A 59 -7.16 -3.50 -11.19
N HIS A 60 -6.43 -2.41 -10.98
CA HIS A 60 -6.04 -1.43 -11.99
C HIS A 60 -4.52 -1.46 -12.09
N ILE A 61 -4.01 -2.22 -13.06
CA ILE A 61 -2.58 -2.45 -13.28
C ILE A 61 -2.27 -2.10 -14.74
N ARG A 62 -1.20 -1.34 -14.96
CA ARG A 62 -0.66 -1.12 -16.30
C ARG A 62 0.13 -2.33 -16.76
N ARG A 63 0.01 -2.73 -18.03
CA ARG A 63 0.71 -3.90 -18.57
C ARG A 63 2.14 -3.57 -18.99
N ARG A 64 3.03 -4.54 -18.83
CA ARG A 64 4.41 -4.49 -19.37
C ARG A 64 4.35 -4.31 -20.90
N GLY A 65 5.27 -3.52 -21.44
CA GLY A 65 5.28 -3.15 -22.87
C GLY A 65 4.33 -2.03 -23.28
N GLU A 66 3.36 -1.63 -22.44
CA GLU A 66 2.51 -0.49 -22.82
C GLU A 66 3.25 0.85 -22.76
N LYS A 67 2.96 1.73 -23.73
CA LYS A 67 3.49 3.09 -23.79
C LYS A 67 3.06 3.91 -22.57
N PRO A 68 3.93 4.78 -22.02
CA PRO A 68 3.56 5.70 -20.96
C PRO A 68 2.36 6.56 -21.36
N LEU A 69 1.52 6.93 -20.39
CA LEU A 69 0.51 7.95 -20.62
C LEU A 69 1.23 9.30 -20.72
N ILE A 70 1.32 9.84 -21.93
CA ILE A 70 1.88 11.16 -22.19
C ILE A 70 0.69 12.13 -22.38
N GLY A 71 0.68 13.24 -21.64
CA GLY A 71 -0.35 14.28 -21.73
C GLY A 71 -1.46 14.23 -20.67
N LYS A 72 -2.51 15.06 -20.86
CA LYS A 72 -3.66 15.14 -19.94
C LYS A 72 -4.53 13.89 -20.06
N HIS A 73 -4.45 13.01 -19.08
CA HIS A 73 -5.33 11.85 -18.97
C HIS A 73 -6.60 12.19 -18.19
N LYS A 74 -7.76 11.72 -18.66
CA LYS A 74 -9.05 11.89 -17.97
C LYS A 74 -9.14 10.93 -16.78
N GLY A 75 -8.91 11.44 -15.57
CA GLY A 75 -9.09 10.70 -14.32
C GLY A 75 -8.25 11.26 -13.18
N LYS A 76 -8.71 11.11 -11.94
CA LYS A 76 -7.89 11.47 -10.76
C LYS A 76 -6.76 10.45 -10.61
N PRO A 77 -5.47 10.83 -10.71
CA PRO A 77 -4.39 9.90 -10.42
C PRO A 77 -4.53 9.43 -8.97
N ARG A 78 -4.49 8.11 -8.74
CA ARG A 78 -4.63 7.50 -7.41
C ARG A 78 -3.33 6.89 -6.88
N ARG A 79 -2.31 6.77 -7.73
CA ARG A 79 -1.01 6.17 -7.41
C ARG A 79 -0.24 6.98 -6.36
N TRP A 80 -0.21 8.30 -6.51
CA TRP A 80 0.52 9.22 -5.62
C TRP A 80 0.10 9.11 -4.14
N VAL A 81 -1.06 8.52 -3.83
CA VAL A 81 -1.51 8.35 -2.45
C VAL A 81 -0.54 7.48 -1.65
N ALA A 82 -0.07 6.36 -2.22
CA ALA A 82 0.88 5.47 -1.55
C ALA A 82 2.27 6.11 -1.41
N GLU A 83 2.75 6.74 -2.49
CA GLU A 83 4.04 7.46 -2.50
C GLU A 83 4.06 8.62 -1.51
N ARG A 84 2.97 9.39 -1.42
CA ARG A 84 2.79 10.44 -0.43
C ARG A 84 2.79 9.90 1.00
N THR A 85 2.09 8.78 1.24
CA THR A 85 2.09 8.16 2.57
C THR A 85 3.51 7.76 2.99
N ASN A 86 4.27 7.13 2.10
CA ASN A 86 5.69 6.83 2.37
C ASN A 86 6.52 8.10 2.59
N SER A 87 6.28 9.17 1.82
CA SER A 87 6.95 10.46 2.04
C SER A 87 6.67 11.04 3.44
N TRP A 88 5.46 10.86 3.98
CA TRP A 88 5.16 11.23 5.36
C TRP A 88 5.86 10.35 6.37
N HIS A 89 5.96 9.03 6.13
CA HIS A 89 6.76 8.13 6.98
C HIS A 89 8.23 8.54 7.02
N ASN A 90 8.78 9.02 5.90
CA ASN A 90 10.16 9.50 5.82
C ASN A 90 10.43 10.74 6.71
N ARG A 91 9.40 11.46 7.18
CA ARG A 91 9.56 12.57 8.15
C ARG A 91 9.88 12.08 9.56
N PHE A 92 9.66 10.80 9.86
CA PHE A 92 10.03 10.18 11.12
C PHE A 92 11.41 9.56 10.98
N ARG A 93 12.44 10.25 11.50
CA ARG A 93 13.86 9.87 11.34
C ARG A 93 14.15 8.42 11.75
N ALA A 94 13.54 7.93 12.83
CA ALA A 94 13.70 6.54 13.28
C ALA A 94 13.16 5.51 12.27
N ILE A 95 12.08 5.84 11.54
CA ILE A 95 11.51 4.98 10.50
C ILE A 95 12.34 5.05 9.22
N LEU A 96 12.75 6.26 8.81
CA LEU A 96 13.57 6.49 7.63
C LEU A 96 14.90 5.75 7.70
N ILE A 97 15.61 5.87 8.84
CA ILE A 97 16.91 5.22 9.06
C ILE A 97 16.73 3.74 9.44
N ARG A 98 15.52 3.35 9.86
CA ARG A 98 15.20 2.01 10.41
C ARG A 98 16.09 1.68 11.61
N TRP A 99 15.97 2.49 12.68
CA TRP A 99 16.72 2.29 13.93
C TRP A 99 16.40 0.96 14.63
N GLU A 100 15.15 0.51 14.54
CA GLU A 100 14.72 -0.73 15.18
C GLU A 100 15.38 -1.95 14.54
N ARG A 101 16.10 -2.73 15.36
CA ARG A 101 16.71 -4.00 14.95
C ARG A 101 15.68 -5.12 14.79
N LYS A 102 14.66 -5.14 15.66
CA LYS A 102 13.59 -6.13 15.65
C LYS A 102 12.47 -5.69 14.72
N SER A 103 11.97 -6.63 13.90
CA SER A 103 10.94 -6.35 12.90
C SER A 103 9.61 -5.92 13.52
N GLU A 104 9.31 -6.46 14.70
CA GLU A 104 8.12 -6.22 15.50
C GLU A 104 8.09 -4.78 16.01
N ASN A 105 9.23 -4.29 16.53
CA ASN A 105 9.37 -2.90 16.97
C ASN A 105 9.26 -1.93 15.80
N TYR A 106 9.86 -2.27 14.66
CA TYR A 106 9.75 -1.45 13.45
C TYR A 106 8.29 -1.39 12.96
N MET A 107 7.58 -2.52 13.00
CA MET A 107 6.16 -2.58 12.66
C MET A 107 5.31 -1.73 13.61
N ALA A 108 5.56 -1.81 14.92
CA ALA A 108 4.89 -0.97 15.91
C ALA A 108 5.13 0.52 15.65
N SER A 109 6.37 0.90 15.33
CA SER A 109 6.74 2.28 14.97
C SER A 109 6.00 2.76 13.72
N LEU A 110 5.89 1.94 12.68
CA LEU A 110 5.11 2.25 11.47
C LEU A 110 3.63 2.48 11.79
N TYR A 111 3.03 1.64 12.65
CA TYR A 111 1.65 1.83 13.08
C TYR A 111 1.46 3.11 13.90
N LEU A 112 2.38 3.42 14.81
CA LEU A 112 2.36 4.66 15.59
C LEU A 112 2.45 5.89 14.69
N ALA A 113 3.42 5.94 13.77
CA ALA A 113 3.56 7.04 12.82
C ALA A 113 2.32 7.18 11.92
N SER A 114 1.77 6.06 11.45
CA SER A 114 0.53 6.04 10.66
C SER A 114 -0.66 6.60 11.44
N THR A 115 -0.73 6.32 12.74
CA THR A 115 -1.78 6.85 13.63
C THR A 115 -1.64 8.36 13.80
N ILE A 116 -0.42 8.86 14.03
CA ILE A 116 -0.13 10.30 14.14
C ILE A 116 -0.49 11.02 12.83
N ILE A 117 -0.12 10.46 11.67
CA ILE A 117 -0.46 11.02 10.35
C ILE A 117 -1.98 11.14 10.19
N VAL A 118 -2.73 10.10 10.54
CA VAL A 118 -4.20 10.08 10.42
C VAL A 118 -4.83 11.07 11.41
N PHE A 119 -4.36 11.10 12.66
CA PHE A 119 -4.85 12.03 13.67
C PHE A 119 -4.68 13.49 13.23
N ASN A 120 -3.50 13.85 12.71
CA ASN A 120 -3.22 15.19 12.20
C ASN A 120 -4.05 15.56 10.96
N PHE A 121 -4.55 14.57 10.21
CA PHE A 121 -5.45 14.81 9.09
C PHE A 121 -6.88 15.13 9.55
N PHE A 122 -7.33 14.55 10.67
CA PHE A 122 -8.65 14.84 11.24
C PHE A 122 -8.71 16.16 12.01
N ASN A 123 -7.60 16.59 12.61
CA ASN A 123 -7.53 17.86 13.37
C ASN A 123 -7.21 19.08 12.48
N ARG A 124 -7.33 18.94 11.17
CA ARG A 124 -7.17 20.01 10.18
C ARG A 124 -8.52 20.33 9.56
#